data_AF-A0A965C813-F1
#
_entry.id   AF-A0A965C813-F1
#
_cell.length_a   1.000
_cell.length_b   1.000
_cell.length_c   1.000
_cell.angle_alpha   90.00
_cell.angle_beta   90.00
_cell.angle_gamma   90.00
#
_symmetry.space_group_name_H-M   'P 1'
#
loop_
_entity.id
_entity.type
_entity.pdbx_description
1 polymer ?
#
loop_
_entity_poly.entity_id
_entity_poly.type
_entity_poly.pdbx_seq_one_letter_code
_entity_poly.pdbx_strand_id
1 'polypeptide(L)'
;VKNCAVCHQANGQGLPPTFPALTGSKIATGPIFDKDGKAIKDGHLDRVFNGKNVMPAWKNTLSDTDIAAVITFERNGLGNSVGDMVQPSQVKALR
;
A
#
# COMPACT_ATOMS: atom_id res chain seq x y z
N VAL A 1 -0.27 -6.19 -9.00
CA VAL A 1 0.08 -7.47 -8.33
C VAL A 1 1.46 -7.99 -8.70
N LYS A 2 1.83 -8.16 -10.00
CA LYS A 2 3.15 -8.71 -10.39
C LYS A 2 4.35 -8.00 -9.74
N ASN A 3 4.30 -6.67 -9.64
CA ASN A 3 5.36 -5.85 -9.05
C ASN A 3 5.52 -6.01 -7.53
N CYS A 4 4.43 -6.36 -6.82
CA CYS A 4 4.40 -6.41 -5.35
C CYS A 4 4.62 -7.84 -4.84
N ALA A 5 4.08 -8.84 -5.55
CA ALA A 5 4.11 -10.24 -5.16
C ALA A 5 5.53 -10.85 -5.14
N VAL A 6 6.49 -10.25 -5.86
CA VAL A 6 7.89 -10.71 -5.84
C VAL A 6 8.50 -10.67 -4.43
N CYS A 7 8.11 -9.69 -3.60
CA CYS A 7 8.55 -9.57 -2.22
C CYS A 7 7.47 -10.01 -1.24
N HIS A 8 6.23 -9.56 -1.45
CA HIS A 8 5.12 -9.80 -0.51
C HIS A 8 4.41 -11.14 -0.71
N GLN A 9 4.87 -11.97 -1.66
CA GLN A 9 4.26 -13.21 -2.09
C GLN A 9 2.87 -13.01 -2.73
N ALA A 10 2.41 -13.98 -3.53
CA ALA A 10 1.12 -13.90 -4.21
C ALA A 10 -0.07 -13.85 -3.24
N ASN A 11 0.07 -14.46 -2.06
CA ASN A 11 -0.94 -14.50 -1.02
C ASN A 11 -0.78 -13.39 0.03
N GLY A 12 0.18 -12.46 -0.13
CA GLY A 12 0.41 -11.38 0.82
C GLY A 12 1.07 -11.80 2.15
N GLN A 13 1.57 -13.03 2.30
CA GLN A 13 2.22 -13.48 3.53
C GLN A 13 3.66 -12.97 3.70
N GLY A 14 4.26 -12.44 2.64
CA GLY A 14 5.66 -12.00 2.66
C GLY A 14 6.64 -13.15 2.94
N LEU A 15 7.85 -12.79 3.36
CA LEU A 15 8.91 -13.71 3.77
C LEU A 15 9.67 -13.09 4.95
N PRO A 16 9.19 -13.27 6.19
CA PRO A 16 9.85 -12.75 7.38
C PRO A 16 11.27 -13.32 7.56
N PRO A 17 12.22 -12.54 8.11
CA PRO A 17 12.04 -11.17 8.59
C PRO A 17 12.18 -10.09 7.50
N THR A 18 12.59 -10.48 6.29
CA THR A 18 13.02 -9.54 5.24
C THR A 18 11.85 -8.82 4.55
N PHE A 19 10.81 -9.56 4.19
CA PHE A 19 9.62 -9.01 3.52
C PHE A 19 8.39 -9.18 4.40
N PRO A 20 7.77 -8.09 4.86
CA PRO A 20 6.64 -8.18 5.77
C PRO A 20 5.39 -8.71 5.06
N ALA A 21 4.52 -9.36 5.83
CA ALA A 21 3.18 -9.69 5.40
C ALA A 21 2.35 -8.43 5.15
N LEU A 22 1.49 -8.49 4.13
CA LEU A 22 0.40 -7.54 3.87
C LEU A 22 -0.89 -8.01 4.54
N THR A 23 -1.13 -9.33 4.57
CA THR A 23 -2.26 -9.94 5.26
C THR A 23 -2.14 -9.77 6.77
N GLY A 24 -3.20 -9.28 7.43
CA GLY A 24 -3.23 -9.02 8.87
C GLY A 24 -2.28 -7.92 9.35
N SER A 25 -1.65 -7.19 8.44
CA SER A 25 -0.66 -6.17 8.78
C SER A 25 -1.31 -4.90 9.29
N LYS A 26 -0.86 -4.42 10.45
CA LYS A 26 -1.31 -3.13 11.02
C LYS A 26 -1.05 -1.94 10.09
N ILE A 27 -0.05 -2.04 9.22
CA ILE A 27 0.22 -1.01 8.22
C ILE A 27 -0.82 -1.11 7.12
N ALA A 28 -0.99 -2.30 6.53
CA ALA A 28 -1.94 -2.50 5.44
C ALA A 28 -3.38 -2.22 5.87
N THR A 29 -3.78 -2.51 7.11
CA THR A 29 -5.15 -2.29 7.60
C THR A 29 -5.33 -0.98 8.38
N GLY A 30 -4.26 -0.20 8.56
CA GLY A 30 -4.31 1.06 9.30
C GLY A 30 -5.00 2.18 8.51
N PRO A 31 -5.27 3.33 9.14
CA PRO A 31 -5.79 4.50 8.43
C PRO A 31 -4.82 4.97 7.34
N ILE A 32 -5.34 5.35 6.17
CA ILE A 32 -4.52 5.89 5.07
C ILE A 32 -4.24 7.38 5.27
N PHE A 33 -5.25 8.12 5.75
CA PHE A 33 -5.20 9.56 5.96
C PHE A 33 -5.41 9.90 7.44
N ASP A 34 -4.80 10.98 7.89
CA ASP A 34 -5.07 11.55 9.21
C ASP A 34 -6.42 12.27 9.23
N LYS A 35 -6.77 12.80 10.41
CA LYS A 35 -8.03 13.53 10.63
C LYS A 35 -8.20 14.78 9.75
N ASP A 36 -7.10 15.30 9.20
CA ASP A 36 -7.08 16.51 8.36
C ASP A 36 -7.00 16.13 6.86
N GLY A 37 -7.11 14.84 6.54
CA GLY A 37 -7.09 14.32 5.16
C GLY A 37 -5.70 14.20 4.55
N LYS A 38 -4.62 14.34 5.34
CA LYS A 38 -3.25 14.18 4.83
C LYS A 38 -2.81 12.72 4.92
N ALA A 39 -2.02 12.26 3.95
CA ALA A 39 -1.49 10.91 4.01
C ALA A 39 -0.61 10.72 5.25
N ILE A 40 -0.81 9.61 5.95
CA ILE A 40 -0.06 9.32 7.17
C ILE A 40 1.37 8.95 6.81
N LYS A 41 2.34 9.69 7.38
CA LYS A 41 3.77 9.41 7.24
C LYS A 41 4.09 8.00 7.75
N ASP A 42 4.87 7.26 6.97
CA ASP A 42 5.20 5.84 7.19
C ASP A 42 3.98 4.90 7.23
N GLY A 43 2.79 5.40 6.83
CA GLY A 43 1.58 4.61 6.61
C GLY A 43 1.61 3.85 5.28
N HIS A 44 0.54 3.10 5.00
CA HIS A 44 0.48 2.22 3.82
C HIS A 44 0.67 2.96 2.50
N LEU A 45 -0.09 4.04 2.28
CA LEU A 45 0.02 4.86 1.07
C LEU A 45 1.40 5.52 0.96
N ASP A 46 1.94 6.06 2.04
CA ASP A 46 3.26 6.69 2.03
C ASP A 46 4.37 5.69 1.67
N ARG A 47 4.34 4.47 2.19
CA ARG A 47 5.34 3.44 1.85
C ARG A 47 5.25 2.97 0.40
N VAL A 48 4.04 2.84 -0.16
CA VAL A 48 3.89 2.52 -1.60
C VAL A 48 4.37 3.71 -2.44
N PHE A 49 4.03 4.93 -2.06
CA PHE A 49 4.34 6.13 -2.83
C PHE A 49 5.82 6.50 -2.79
N ASN A 50 6.41 6.58 -1.60
CA ASN A 50 7.78 7.03 -1.33
C ASN A 50 8.79 5.91 -1.09
N GLY A 51 8.36 4.65 -0.99
CA GLY A 51 9.24 3.52 -0.71
C GLY A 51 9.63 3.43 0.78
N LYS A 52 10.27 2.32 1.14
CA LYS A 52 10.78 2.08 2.50
C LYS A 52 11.88 1.04 2.50
N ASN A 53 13.07 1.37 3.00
CA ASN A 53 14.24 0.49 3.00
C ASN A 53 14.52 -0.04 1.58
N VAL A 54 14.43 -1.35 1.36
CA VAL A 54 14.62 -2.00 0.05
C VAL A 54 13.36 -1.96 -0.84
N MET A 55 12.19 -1.58 -0.30
CA MET A 55 10.99 -1.39 -1.10
C MET A 55 11.12 -0.08 -1.89
N PRO A 56 11.11 -0.12 -3.24
CA PRO A 56 11.28 1.07 -4.05
C PRO A 56 10.08 2.02 -3.94
N ALA A 57 10.31 3.29 -4.28
CA ALA A 57 9.25 4.27 -4.43
C ALA A 57 8.51 4.06 -5.75
N TRP A 58 7.19 3.95 -5.72
CA TRP A 58 6.40 3.71 -6.94
C TRP A 58 5.82 4.97 -7.55
N LYS A 59 5.93 6.14 -6.90
CA LYS A 59 5.38 7.41 -7.41
C LYS A 59 5.85 7.76 -8.82
N ASN A 60 7.06 7.37 -9.23
CA ASN A 60 7.60 7.68 -10.56
C ASN A 60 7.43 6.54 -11.57
N THR A 61 6.86 5.41 -11.17
CA THR A 61 6.76 4.19 -11.99
C THR A 61 5.31 3.80 -12.25
N LEU A 62 4.42 4.01 -11.29
CA LEU A 62 3.01 3.69 -11.39
C LEU A 62 2.17 4.96 -11.53
N SER A 63 1.03 4.82 -12.21
CA SER A 63 0.02 5.88 -12.25
C SER A 63 -0.70 6.01 -10.91
N ASP A 64 -1.37 7.14 -10.69
CA ASP A 64 -2.17 7.37 -9.48
C ASP A 64 -3.30 6.35 -9.34
N THR A 65 -3.87 5.92 -10.47
CA THR A 65 -4.87 4.87 -10.54
C THR A 65 -4.30 3.52 -10.13
N ASP A 66 -3.10 3.16 -10.59
CA ASP A 66 -2.47 1.88 -10.24
C ASP A 66 -2.11 1.82 -8.75
N ILE A 67 -1.61 2.92 -8.19
CA ILE A 67 -1.30 3.03 -6.76
C ILE A 67 -2.59 2.91 -5.92
N ALA A 68 -3.64 3.64 -6.30
CA ALA A 68 -4.94 3.55 -5.64
C ALA A 68 -5.53 2.13 -5.70
N ALA A 69 -5.48 1.49 -6.87
CA ALA A 69 -5.98 0.15 -7.09
C ALA A 69 -5.21 -0.90 -6.29
N VAL A 70 -3.88 -0.84 -6.28
CA VAL A 70 -3.07 -1.85 -5.57
C VAL A 70 -3.24 -1.74 -4.05
N ILE A 71 -3.28 -0.53 -3.49
CA ILE A 71 -3.53 -0.33 -2.06
C ILE A 71 -4.92 -0.86 -1.70
N THR A 72 -5.94 -0.54 -2.49
CA THR A 72 -7.32 -1.02 -2.27
C THR A 72 -7.38 -2.56 -2.33
N PHE A 73 -6.67 -3.17 -3.28
CA PHE A 73 -6.59 -4.62 -3.38
C PHE A 73 -5.86 -5.25 -2.19
N GLU A 74 -4.73 -4.70 -1.74
CA GLU A 74 -3.99 -5.22 -0.59
C GLU A 74 -4.81 -5.16 0.71
N ARG A 75 -5.66 -4.14 0.84
CA ARG A 75 -6.56 -3.90 1.98
C ARG A 75 -7.78 -4.81 2.03
N ASN A 76 -8.18 -5.41 0.92
CA ASN A 76 -9.47 -6.12 0.82
C ASN A 76 -9.39 -7.49 0.12
N GLY A 77 -8.36 -7.75 -0.67
CA GLY A 77 -8.25 -8.92 -1.55
C GLY A 77 -7.25 -9.98 -1.07
N LEU A 78 -6.44 -9.69 -0.06
CA LEU A 78 -5.40 -10.60 0.47
C LEU A 78 -5.79 -11.17 1.85
N GLY A 79 -7.08 -11.41 2.09
CA GLY A 79 -7.59 -11.86 3.40
C GLY A 79 -7.75 -10.74 4.44
N ASN A 80 -7.45 -9.50 4.07
CA ASN A 80 -7.88 -8.31 4.81
C ASN A 80 -9.31 -7.95 4.40
N SER A 81 -10.06 -7.27 5.27
CA SER A 81 -11.45 -6.85 5.00
C SER A 81 -11.72 -5.48 5.61
N VAL A 82 -10.93 -4.48 5.21
CA VAL A 82 -11.09 -3.12 5.73
C VAL A 82 -12.37 -2.46 5.20
N GLY A 83 -12.78 -2.79 3.98
CA GLY A 83 -14.00 -2.30 3.35
C GLY A 83 -13.90 -0.90 2.76
N ASP A 84 -12.69 -0.32 2.70
CA ASP A 84 -12.44 0.99 2.13
C ASP A 84 -11.80 0.92 0.74
N MET A 85 -11.69 2.08 0.10
CA MET A 85 -10.95 2.23 -1.15
C MET A 85 -10.18 3.55 -1.15
N VAL A 86 -9.02 3.53 -1.82
CA VAL A 86 -8.27 4.74 -2.13
C VAL A 86 -8.69 5.23 -3.51
N GLN A 87 -8.95 6.53 -3.63
CA GLN A 87 -9.27 7.16 -4.91
C GLN A 87 -8.00 7.68 -5.60
N PRO A 88 -7.91 7.63 -6.95
CA PRO A 88 -6.77 8.18 -7.68
C PRO A 88 -6.51 9.66 -7.38
N SER A 89 -7.56 10.45 -7.14
CA SER A 89 -7.44 11.87 -6.79
C SER A 89 -6.71 12.10 -5.46
N GLN A 90 -6.85 11.19 -4.50
CA GLN A 90 -6.15 11.26 -3.22
C GLN A 90 -4.66 10.96 -3.39
N VAL A 91 -4.30 10.04 -4.29
CA VAL A 91 -2.90 9.76 -4.63
C VAL A 91 -2.28 10.93 -5.39
N LYS A 92 -3.02 11.50 -6.35
CA LYS A 92 -2.59 12.66 -7.13
C LYS A 92 -2.24 13.85 -6.24
N ALA A 93 -2.97 14.06 -5.14
CA ALA A 93 -2.71 15.14 -4.18
C ALA A 93 -1.36 15.03 -3.44
N LEU A 94 -0.63 13.90 -3.58
CA LEU A 94 0.69 13.69 -2.99
C LEU A 94 1.86 13.98 -3.94
N ARG A 95 1.59 14.32 -5.20
CA ARG A 95 2.61 14.67 -6.20
C ARG A 95 3.01 16.12 -6.13
#